data_AF-A0A953BKZ5-F1
#
_entry.id   AF-A0A953BKZ5-F1
#
_cell.length_a   1.000
_cell.length_b   1.000
_cell.length_c   1.000
_cell.angle_alpha   90.00
_cell.angle_beta   90.00
_cell.angle_gamma   90.00
#
_symmetry.space_group_name_H-M   'P 1'
#
loop_
_entity.id
_entity.type
_entity.pdbx_description
1 polymer ?
#
loop_
_entity_poly.entity_id
_entity_poly.type
_entity_poly.pdbx_seq_one_letter_code
_entity_poly.pdbx_strand_id
1 'polypeptide(L)'
;MLKRRRTIITLAICLLCGAVTNIAVAWWLSLRPAQVYKVGDSAPANIRPSGQPIYVEHFDAEFRYRTGFYVVTISSKTKFSHEIAERIASDMSPTNSRRMVPWPMGAGDIMMPPRIWPAWMPLPPDDDSSFTTWEGRASGWPLLSLSSLLYVPAGELLPRSMWQLKVLPPLPAALNDPNGRTISFRPIPLGFAANSLLFALPFALVPLSFALIRRMKRHRTGHCKSCGYSLAGLPPNTSCPECNAPT
;
A
#
# COMPACT_ATOMS: atom_id res chain seq x y z
N MET A 1 27.57 -17.14 -26.27
CA MET A 1 27.28 -15.96 -25.41
C MET A 1 26.02 -15.17 -25.79
N LEU A 2 25.74 -14.91 -27.08
CA LEU A 2 24.58 -14.13 -27.55
C LEU A 2 23.20 -14.57 -26.99
N LYS A 3 22.96 -15.89 -26.89
CA LYS A 3 21.68 -16.43 -26.37
C LYS A 3 21.41 -16.03 -24.92
N ARG A 4 22.44 -16.08 -24.06
CA ARG A 4 22.36 -15.70 -22.65
C ARG A 4 22.01 -14.22 -22.49
N ARG A 5 22.60 -13.34 -23.30
CA ARG A 5 22.32 -11.90 -23.29
C ARG A 5 20.86 -11.60 -23.65
N ARG A 6 20.30 -12.27 -24.66
CA ARG A 6 18.89 -12.10 -25.04
C ARG A 6 17.93 -12.50 -23.91
N THR A 7 18.19 -13.63 -23.25
CA THR A 7 17.36 -14.09 -22.12
C THR A 7 17.37 -13.10 -20.96
N ILE A 8 18.55 -12.56 -20.59
CA ILE A 8 18.66 -11.57 -19.52
C ILE A 8 17.89 -10.30 -19.87
N ILE A 9 18.01 -9.80 -21.10
CA ILE A 9 17.29 -8.59 -21.55
C ILE A 9 15.77 -8.82 -21.50
N THR A 10 15.29 -9.98 -21.98
CA THR A 10 13.85 -10.30 -21.91
C THR A 10 13.35 -10.34 -20.48
N LEU A 11 14.07 -10.99 -19.56
CA LEU A 11 13.67 -11.03 -18.15
C LEU A 11 13.65 -9.63 -17.52
N ALA A 12 14.63 -8.79 -17.82
CA ALA A 12 14.67 -7.41 -17.33
C ALA A 12 13.46 -6.59 -17.83
N ILE A 13 13.10 -6.73 -19.11
CA ILE A 13 11.91 -6.07 -19.68
C ILE A 13 10.63 -6.57 -18.99
N CYS A 14 10.48 -7.88 -18.79
CA CYS A 14 9.31 -8.44 -18.10
C CYS A 14 9.18 -7.93 -16.67
N LEU A 15 10.29 -7.83 -15.94
CA LEU A 15 10.33 -7.28 -14.58
C LEU A 15 9.95 -5.79 -14.56
N LEU A 16 10.45 -5.01 -15.52
CA LEU A 16 10.10 -3.59 -15.65
C LEU A 16 8.60 -3.43 -15.93
N CYS A 17 8.03 -4.20 -16.86
CA CYS A 17 6.59 -4.20 -17.13
C CYS A 17 5.78 -4.57 -15.88
N GLY A 18 6.20 -5.63 -15.14
CA GLY A 18 5.56 -6.03 -13.89
C GLY A 18 5.58 -4.93 -12.82
N ALA A 19 6.70 -4.22 -12.66
CA ALA A 19 6.82 -3.09 -11.74
C ALA A 19 5.90 -1.92 -12.14
N VAL A 20 5.83 -1.58 -13.43
CA VAL A 20 4.92 -0.54 -13.94
C VAL A 20 3.46 -0.92 -13.69
N THR A 21 3.08 -2.17 -13.96
CA THR A 21 1.72 -2.67 -13.68
C THR A 21 1.40 -2.61 -12.17
N ASN A 22 2.35 -2.99 -11.31
CA ASN A 22 2.19 -2.89 -9.85
C ASN A 22 1.91 -1.45 -9.40
N ILE A 23 2.68 -0.47 -9.91
CA ILE A 23 2.47 0.96 -9.60
C ILE A 23 1.08 1.41 -10.06
N ALA A 24 0.70 1.08 -11.29
CA ALA A 24 -0.60 1.46 -11.85
C ALA A 24 -1.76 0.88 -11.03
N VAL A 25 -1.68 -0.38 -10.61
CA VAL A 25 -2.68 -1.03 -9.75
C VAL A 25 -2.73 -0.36 -8.38
N ALA A 26 -1.60 -0.11 -7.74
CA ALA A 26 -1.56 0.55 -6.44
C ALA A 26 -2.14 1.97 -6.50
N TRP A 27 -1.85 2.74 -7.55
CA TRP A 27 -2.43 4.07 -7.77
C TRP A 27 -3.93 4.01 -8.02
N TRP A 28 -4.39 3.11 -8.87
CA TRP A 28 -5.82 2.90 -9.12
C TRP A 28 -6.58 2.60 -7.82
N LEU A 29 -6.01 1.75 -6.96
CA LEU A 29 -6.59 1.45 -5.66
C LEU A 29 -6.58 2.66 -4.71
N SER A 30 -5.52 3.47 -4.75
CA SER A 30 -5.41 4.68 -3.92
C SER A 30 -6.40 5.78 -4.31
N LEU A 31 -6.80 5.83 -5.58
CA LEU A 31 -7.77 6.79 -6.09
C LEU A 31 -9.22 6.43 -5.76
N ARG A 32 -9.49 5.22 -5.26
CA ARG A 32 -10.83 4.84 -4.82
C ARG A 32 -11.19 5.61 -3.54
N PRO A 33 -12.43 6.09 -3.41
CA PRO A 33 -12.88 6.70 -2.16
C PRO A 33 -12.71 5.65 -1.06
N ALA A 34 -11.91 5.98 -0.05
CA ALA A 34 -11.89 5.19 1.16
C ALA A 34 -13.30 5.20 1.73
N GLN A 35 -13.89 4.02 1.94
CA GLN A 35 -15.09 3.94 2.75
C GLN A 35 -14.66 4.26 4.16
N VAL A 36 -14.85 5.52 4.56
CA VAL A 36 -14.66 5.96 5.92
C VAL A 36 -15.81 5.34 6.71
N TYR A 37 -15.53 4.23 7.36
CA TYR A 37 -16.45 3.67 8.33
C TYR A 37 -16.33 4.52 9.58
N LYS A 38 -17.26 5.48 9.73
CA LYS A 38 -17.43 6.19 11.00
C LYS A 38 -17.78 5.15 12.06
N VAL A 39 -16.80 4.78 12.87
CA VAL A 39 -17.03 4.01 14.10
C VAL A 39 -17.78 4.95 15.05
N GLY A 40 -19.12 4.95 14.99
CA GLY A 40 -19.90 5.93 15.75
C GLY A 40 -21.42 5.84 15.72
N ASP A 41 -22.06 5.18 14.74
CA ASP A 41 -23.54 5.23 14.67
C ASP A 41 -24.26 4.34 15.70
N SER A 42 -23.52 3.70 16.62
CA SER A 42 -24.07 2.99 17.78
C SER A 42 -23.42 3.38 19.12
N ALA A 43 -22.63 4.46 19.19
CA ALA A 43 -22.25 5.03 20.47
C ALA A 43 -23.49 5.74 21.09
N PRO A 44 -23.98 5.33 22.27
CA PRO A 44 -25.18 5.89 22.86
C PRO A 44 -25.03 7.41 23.02
N ALA A 45 -26.05 8.16 22.59
CA ALA A 45 -26.08 9.63 22.49
C ALA A 45 -25.74 10.41 23.79
N ASN A 46 -25.57 9.71 24.91
CA ASN A 46 -25.45 10.29 26.23
C ASN A 46 -23.99 10.45 26.71
N ILE A 47 -22.99 10.12 25.88
CA ILE A 47 -21.58 10.38 26.17
C ILE A 47 -21.04 11.38 25.14
N ARG A 48 -21.38 12.66 25.31
CA ARG A 48 -20.66 13.78 24.68
C ARG A 48 -19.99 14.61 25.75
N PRO A 49 -18.74 14.29 26.16
CA PRO A 49 -17.86 15.30 26.70
C PRO A 49 -17.38 16.16 25.53
N SER A 50 -17.51 17.47 25.69
CA SER A 50 -16.90 18.47 24.81
C SER A 50 -15.39 18.24 24.74
N GLY A 51 -14.86 17.82 23.59
CA GLY A 51 -13.40 17.83 23.39
C GLY A 51 -12.83 16.76 22.47
N GLN A 52 -13.40 16.62 21.28
CA GLN A 52 -12.92 15.89 20.10
C GLN A 52 -12.59 14.38 20.23
N PRO A 53 -13.26 13.53 19.44
CA PRO A 53 -13.03 12.08 19.42
C PRO A 53 -11.64 11.72 18.86
N ILE A 54 -10.93 10.83 19.57
CA ILE A 54 -9.80 10.07 19.01
C ILE A 54 -10.42 8.89 18.26
N TYR A 55 -10.43 8.97 16.93
CA TYR A 55 -10.86 7.86 16.09
C TYR A 55 -9.67 6.91 15.90
N VAL A 56 -9.63 5.84 16.69
CA VAL A 56 -8.92 4.62 16.26
C VAL A 56 -9.96 3.80 15.52
N GLU A 57 -10.00 3.94 14.19
CA GLU A 57 -10.82 3.06 13.36
C GLU A 57 -10.31 1.63 13.56
N HIS A 58 -11.03 0.85 14.37
CA HIS A 58 -10.83 -0.58 14.45
C HIS A 58 -11.40 -1.18 13.18
N PHE A 59 -10.51 -1.47 12.23
CA PHE A 59 -10.88 -2.03 10.94
C PHE A 59 -11.40 -3.45 11.13
N ASP A 60 -12.63 -3.65 10.66
CA ASP A 60 -13.32 -4.91 10.71
C ASP A 60 -12.52 -5.99 9.96
N ALA A 61 -12.17 -7.05 10.68
CA ALA A 61 -11.24 -8.05 10.21
C ALA A 61 -11.84 -8.96 9.12
N GLU A 62 -13.09 -8.74 8.69
CA GLU A 62 -13.73 -9.50 7.61
C GLU A 62 -13.43 -8.99 6.20
N PHE A 63 -13.01 -7.74 6.02
CA PHE A 63 -12.59 -7.23 4.69
C PHE A 63 -11.14 -7.63 4.32
N ARG A 64 -10.75 -8.82 4.77
CA ARG A 64 -9.38 -9.23 5.11
C ARG A 64 -8.38 -9.39 3.96
N TYR A 65 -8.76 -9.22 2.68
CA TYR A 65 -7.86 -9.57 1.57
C TYR A 65 -7.94 -8.75 0.28
N ARG A 66 -8.80 -7.71 0.17
CA ARG A 66 -9.01 -7.06 -1.14
C ARG A 66 -8.43 -5.67 -1.33
N THR A 67 -8.26 -4.88 -0.28
CA THR A 67 -7.61 -3.56 -0.33
C THR A 67 -7.28 -3.13 1.09
N GLY A 68 -6.03 -3.29 1.52
CA GLY A 68 -5.59 -2.84 2.84
C GLY A 68 -5.37 -1.34 2.85
N PHE A 69 -6.41 -0.57 3.11
CA PHE A 69 -6.30 0.84 3.42
C PHE A 69 -6.11 0.95 4.93
N TYR A 70 -4.92 1.40 5.36
CA TYR A 70 -4.67 1.74 6.76
C TYR A 70 -4.66 3.25 6.82
N VAL A 71 -5.47 3.83 7.68
CA VAL A 71 -5.33 5.22 8.13
C VAL A 71 -5.05 5.16 9.60
N VAL A 72 -3.83 5.55 9.96
CA VAL A 72 -3.46 5.75 11.35
C VAL A 72 -3.43 7.25 11.56
N THR A 73 -4.42 7.77 12.26
CA THR A 73 -4.48 9.18 12.67
C THR A 73 -4.00 9.28 14.11
N ILE A 74 -2.79 9.80 14.31
CA ILE A 74 -2.30 10.15 15.65
C ILE A 74 -2.47 11.65 15.82
N SER A 75 -3.23 12.05 16.84
CA SER A 75 -3.28 13.44 17.32
C SER A 75 -2.69 13.45 18.73
N SER A 76 -1.47 13.94 18.87
CA SER A 76 -0.86 14.13 20.20
C SER A 76 -1.52 15.34 20.87
N LYS A 77 -2.34 15.09 21.91
CA LYS A 77 -2.73 16.14 22.83
C LYS A 77 -1.69 16.23 23.93
N THR A 78 -0.71 17.12 23.80
CA THR A 78 0.12 17.50 24.95
C THR A 78 -0.05 18.99 25.24
N LYS A 79 -0.42 19.27 26.49
CA LYS A 79 -0.66 20.56 27.17
C LYS A 79 -2.01 21.28 27.06
N PHE A 80 -2.85 21.08 26.04
CA PHE A 80 -4.14 21.81 25.97
C PHE A 80 -5.22 21.31 26.94
N SER A 81 -5.01 20.15 27.61
CA SER A 81 -6.01 19.55 28.48
C SER A 81 -5.96 20.04 29.92
N HIS A 82 -4.82 20.49 30.47
CA HIS A 82 -4.81 20.87 31.89
C HIS A 82 -5.56 22.18 32.15
N GLU A 83 -5.32 23.20 31.33
CA GLU A 83 -5.90 24.55 31.53
C GLU A 83 -7.40 24.61 31.18
N ILE A 84 -7.84 23.83 30.18
CA ILE A 84 -9.27 23.72 29.84
C ILE A 84 -10.00 22.70 30.71
N ALA A 85 -9.36 21.60 31.14
CA ALA A 85 -9.98 20.72 32.12
C ALA A 85 -10.11 21.41 33.48
N GLU A 86 -9.14 22.24 33.88
CA GLU A 86 -9.26 23.08 35.08
C GLU A 86 -10.35 24.15 34.93
N ARG A 87 -10.45 24.84 33.77
CA ARG A 87 -11.55 25.78 33.52
C ARG A 87 -12.92 25.11 33.51
N ILE A 88 -13.05 23.95 32.87
CA ILE A 88 -14.30 23.18 32.83
C ILE A 88 -14.62 22.60 34.22
N ALA A 89 -13.62 22.16 34.98
CA ALA A 89 -13.80 21.70 36.36
C ALA A 89 -14.16 22.85 37.31
N SER A 90 -13.68 24.07 37.06
CA SER A 90 -14.06 25.26 37.84
C SER A 90 -15.47 25.79 37.52
N ASP A 91 -15.98 25.54 36.31
CA ASP A 91 -17.32 25.94 35.88
C ASP A 91 -18.41 24.88 36.20
N MET A 92 -18.04 23.65 36.56
CA MET A 92 -19.00 22.61 36.91
C MET A 92 -19.39 22.69 38.39
N SER A 93 -20.63 23.13 38.64
CA SER A 93 -21.19 23.22 39.99
C SER A 93 -21.34 21.84 40.68
N PRO A 94 -21.29 21.76 42.03
CA PRO A 94 -21.05 20.50 42.75
C PRO A 94 -22.21 19.49 42.76
N THR A 95 -23.30 19.73 42.05
CA THR A 95 -24.58 19.04 42.30
C THR A 95 -24.87 17.83 41.41
N ASN A 96 -23.95 17.43 40.53
CA ASN A 96 -24.17 16.25 39.68
C ASN A 96 -23.02 15.24 39.72
N SER A 97 -22.74 14.73 40.92
CA SER A 97 -21.79 13.64 41.15
C SER A 97 -22.37 12.27 40.74
N ARG A 98 -22.56 12.03 39.44
CA ARG A 98 -22.52 10.66 38.94
C ARG A 98 -21.06 10.29 38.74
N ARG A 99 -20.60 9.27 39.47
CA ARG A 99 -19.27 8.65 39.35
C ARG A 99 -18.95 8.38 37.87
N MET A 100 -18.25 9.30 37.23
CA MET A 100 -17.35 8.94 36.15
C MET A 100 -16.26 8.10 36.81
N VAL A 101 -16.21 6.82 36.45
CA VAL A 101 -15.01 6.02 36.68
C VAL A 101 -13.89 6.80 35.98
N PRO A 102 -12.89 7.32 36.71
CA PRO A 102 -11.75 7.92 36.05
C PRO A 102 -11.10 6.78 35.28
N TRP A 103 -11.20 6.81 33.95
CA TRP A 103 -10.12 6.21 33.18
C TRP A 103 -8.85 6.87 33.74
N PRO A 104 -7.82 6.10 34.12
CA PRO A 104 -6.56 6.68 34.55
C PRO A 104 -5.90 7.28 33.30
N MET A 105 -6.45 8.40 32.83
CA MET A 105 -5.81 9.36 31.94
C MET A 105 -4.87 10.18 32.82
N GLY A 106 -3.88 9.50 33.41
CA GLY A 106 -2.66 10.20 33.76
C GLY A 106 -2.13 10.82 32.46
N ALA A 107 -1.64 12.05 32.54
CA ALA A 107 -1.03 12.80 31.43
C ALA A 107 0.28 12.17 30.89
N GLY A 108 0.41 10.84 30.96
CA GLY A 108 1.38 10.07 30.22
C GLY A 108 0.79 9.78 28.85
N ASP A 109 1.58 10.08 27.84
CA ASP A 109 1.30 9.94 26.42
C ASP A 109 0.42 8.73 26.11
N ILE A 110 -0.71 8.96 25.46
CA ILE A 110 -1.37 7.91 24.69
C ILE A 110 -0.51 7.69 23.45
N MET A 111 0.73 7.23 23.64
CA MET A 111 1.42 6.45 22.64
C MET A 111 0.54 5.23 22.44
N MET A 112 -0.01 5.07 21.23
CA MET A 112 -0.42 3.74 20.79
C MET A 112 0.71 2.79 21.16
N PRO A 113 0.43 1.65 21.82
CA PRO A 113 1.50 0.72 22.15
C PRO A 113 2.27 0.42 20.86
N PRO A 114 3.61 0.49 20.87
CA PRO A 114 4.45 0.48 19.66
C PRO A 114 4.25 -0.75 18.75
N ARG A 115 3.49 -1.75 19.20
CA ARG A 115 3.10 -2.93 18.44
C ARG A 115 2.11 -2.67 17.29
N ILE A 116 1.41 -1.54 17.23
CA ILE A 116 0.42 -1.27 16.16
C ILE A 116 1.04 -0.48 14.99
N TRP A 117 2.24 0.09 15.18
CA TRP A 117 2.90 0.83 14.11
C TRP A 117 3.48 -0.12 13.06
N PRO A 118 3.10 -0.01 11.78
CA PRO A 118 3.65 -0.88 10.76
C PRO A 118 5.16 -0.66 10.63
N ALA A 119 5.95 -1.73 10.63
CA ALA A 119 7.42 -1.64 10.55
C ALA A 119 7.95 -0.95 9.27
N TRP A 120 7.12 -0.84 8.24
CA TRP A 120 7.47 -0.14 6.99
C TRP A 120 7.23 1.37 7.04
N MET A 121 6.53 1.87 8.07
CA MET A 121 6.25 3.29 8.26
C MET A 121 7.35 3.91 9.13
N PRO A 122 7.92 5.07 8.76
CA PRO A 122 8.88 5.76 9.62
C PRO A 122 8.22 6.10 10.96
N LEU A 123 9.00 6.10 12.03
CA LEU A 123 8.53 6.61 13.31
C LEU A 123 8.23 8.11 13.16
N PRO A 124 7.18 8.62 13.82
CA PRO A 124 7.03 10.06 13.95
C PRO A 124 8.30 10.63 14.62
N PRO A 125 8.80 11.80 14.18
CA PRO A 125 9.87 12.52 14.86
C PRO A 125 9.45 12.85 16.29
N ASP A 126 10.40 12.74 17.22
CA ASP A 126 10.22 12.99 18.65
C ASP A 126 10.12 14.50 19.00
N ASP A 127 9.53 15.31 18.11
CA ASP A 127 9.41 16.75 18.36
C ASP A 127 8.31 17.03 19.40
N ASP A 128 8.70 17.65 20.51
CA ASP A 128 7.82 18.09 21.62
C ASP A 128 6.82 19.19 21.21
N SER A 129 6.93 19.73 19.99
CA SER A 129 6.03 20.77 19.51
C SER A 129 4.67 20.21 19.05
N SER A 130 3.65 20.48 19.85
CA SER A 130 2.23 20.72 19.49
C SER A 130 1.59 19.85 18.40
N PHE A 131 0.48 19.17 18.74
CA PHE A 131 -0.57 18.61 17.87
C PHE A 131 -0.18 18.30 16.42
N THR A 132 0.76 17.39 16.23
CA THR A 132 1.04 16.88 14.89
C THR A 132 0.06 15.79 14.53
N THR A 133 -0.68 15.99 13.44
CA THR A 133 -1.50 14.92 12.88
C THR A 133 -0.70 14.16 11.83
N TRP A 134 -0.51 12.87 12.09
CA TRP A 134 0.10 11.93 11.14
C TRP A 134 -1.00 11.12 10.50
N GLU A 135 -0.99 11.03 9.17
CA GLU A 135 -1.84 10.10 8.43
C GLU A 135 -0.96 9.30 7.47
N GLY A 136 -0.80 8.02 7.76
CA GLY A 136 -0.14 7.09 6.85
C GLY A 136 -1.17 6.30 6.06
N ARG A 137 -0.91 6.08 4.76
CA ARG A 137 -1.71 5.22 3.88
C ARG A 137 -0.83 4.20 3.18
N ALA A 138 -1.37 3.03 2.89
CA ALA A 138 -0.73 2.03 2.04
C ALA A 138 -1.71 1.48 1.01
N SER A 139 -1.18 1.05 -0.12
CA SER A 139 -1.96 0.48 -1.23
C SER A 139 -1.13 -0.53 -2.01
N GLY A 140 -1.83 -1.48 -2.64
CA GLY A 140 -1.23 -2.54 -3.42
C GLY A 140 -2.11 -3.78 -3.43
N TRP A 141 -1.88 -4.64 -4.41
CA TRP A 141 -2.52 -5.94 -4.50
C TRP A 141 -1.60 -6.94 -5.22
N PRO A 142 -1.50 -8.20 -4.74
CA PRO A 142 -2.16 -8.76 -3.56
C PRO A 142 -1.56 -8.30 -2.23
N LEU A 143 -0.29 -7.88 -2.22
CA LEU A 143 0.38 -7.33 -1.03
C LEU A 143 0.41 -5.81 -1.08
N LEU A 144 0.58 -5.15 0.07
CA LEU A 144 0.83 -3.70 0.12
C LEU A 144 2.17 -3.41 -0.54
N SER A 145 2.20 -2.58 -1.59
CA SER A 145 3.41 -2.30 -2.36
C SER A 145 3.83 -0.84 -2.32
N LEU A 146 2.91 0.09 -2.13
CA LEU A 146 3.19 1.52 -2.01
C LEU A 146 2.60 2.07 -0.72
N SER A 147 3.22 3.13 -0.20
CA SER A 147 2.77 3.88 0.96
C SER A 147 2.87 5.38 0.71
N SER A 148 2.13 6.14 1.52
CA SER A 148 2.29 7.57 1.65
C SER A 148 2.15 7.99 3.11
N LEU A 149 2.73 9.14 3.42
CA LEU A 149 2.67 9.75 4.74
C LEU A 149 2.32 11.22 4.57
N LEU A 150 1.27 11.62 5.26
CA LEU A 150 0.83 12.99 5.41
C LEU A 150 1.19 13.45 6.82
N TYR A 151 1.78 14.64 6.89
CA TYR A 151 2.13 15.30 8.13
C TYR A 151 1.47 16.68 8.14
N VAL A 152 0.74 16.98 9.20
CA VAL A 152 0.15 18.29 9.44
C VAL A 152 0.75 18.83 10.74
N PRO A 153 1.69 19.78 10.67
CA PRO A 153 2.21 20.44 11.86
C PRO A 153 1.11 21.27 12.52
N ALA A 154 1.16 21.41 13.84
CA ALA A 154 0.18 22.25 14.54
C ALA A 154 0.25 23.70 14.09
N GLY A 155 -0.92 24.33 14.00
CA GLY A 155 -1.04 25.73 13.60
C GLY A 155 -0.93 25.98 12.10
N GLU A 156 -0.57 24.99 11.29
CA GLU A 156 -0.62 25.11 9.83
C GLU A 156 -1.93 24.54 9.27
N LEU A 157 -2.61 25.35 8.45
CA LEU A 157 -3.82 24.92 7.73
C LEU A 157 -3.49 24.03 6.51
N LEU A 158 -2.25 24.08 6.05
CA LEU A 158 -1.82 23.35 4.86
C LEU A 158 -0.97 22.16 5.29
N PRO A 159 -1.31 20.95 4.84
CA PRO A 159 -0.47 19.78 5.08
C PRO A 159 0.89 19.96 4.43
N ARG A 160 1.96 19.64 5.16
CA ARG A 160 3.29 19.45 4.58
C ARG A 160 3.42 17.98 4.19
N SER A 161 3.13 17.66 2.93
CA SER A 161 3.37 16.31 2.44
C SER A 161 4.86 16.09 2.21
N MET A 162 5.45 15.09 2.88
CA MET A 162 6.81 14.66 2.56
C MET A 162 6.84 13.74 1.32
N TRP A 163 5.74 13.03 1.03
CA TRP A 163 5.67 12.03 -0.06
C TRP A 163 4.27 11.87 -0.66
N GLN A 164 3.52 12.96 -0.84
CA GLN A 164 2.19 12.91 -1.47
C GLN A 164 2.03 14.00 -2.53
N LEU A 165 1.50 13.57 -3.67
CA LEU A 165 0.80 14.43 -4.60
C LEU A 165 -0.68 14.43 -4.20
N LYS A 166 -1.13 15.53 -3.59
CA LYS A 166 -2.55 15.74 -3.31
C LYS A 166 -3.20 16.18 -4.61
N VAL A 167 -4.06 15.33 -5.18
CA VAL A 167 -4.89 15.74 -6.31
C VAL A 167 -6.00 16.58 -5.70
N LEU A 168 -5.83 17.90 -5.70
CA LEU A 168 -6.86 18.83 -5.23
C LEU A 168 -8.02 18.76 -6.22
N PRO A 169 -9.21 18.30 -5.80
CA PRO A 169 -10.38 18.46 -6.64
C PRO A 169 -10.71 19.95 -6.78
N PRO A 170 -11.48 20.36 -7.81
CA PRO A 170 -11.94 21.74 -7.92
C PRO A 170 -12.62 22.19 -6.61
N LEU A 171 -12.43 23.46 -6.24
CA LEU A 171 -12.75 24.02 -4.91
C LEU A 171 -14.10 23.64 -4.29
N PRO A 172 -15.23 23.42 -4.99
CA PRO A 172 -16.46 22.98 -4.32
C PRO A 172 -16.42 21.51 -3.86
N ALA A 173 -15.66 20.63 -4.51
CA ALA A 173 -15.56 19.21 -4.13
C ALA A 173 -14.49 18.94 -3.07
N ALA A 174 -13.47 19.81 -2.97
CA ALA A 174 -12.41 19.71 -1.96
C ALA A 174 -12.94 19.87 -0.53
N LEU A 175 -14.04 20.62 -0.37
CA LEU A 175 -14.69 20.84 0.91
C LEU A 175 -15.48 19.61 1.41
N ASN A 176 -15.90 18.73 0.50
CA ASN A 176 -16.73 17.57 0.82
C ASN A 176 -15.94 16.25 0.94
N ASP A 177 -14.69 16.23 0.49
CA ASP A 177 -13.78 15.08 0.64
C ASP A 177 -12.60 15.49 1.56
N PRO A 178 -12.82 15.55 2.88
CA PRO A 178 -11.80 15.98 3.84
C PRO A 178 -10.54 15.11 3.79
N ASN A 179 -10.67 13.88 3.29
CA ASN A 179 -9.58 12.93 3.22
C ASN A 179 -8.71 13.09 1.98
N GLY A 180 -9.24 13.69 0.91
CA GLY A 180 -8.52 13.91 -0.34
C GLY A 180 -8.03 12.62 -1.01
N ARG A 181 -7.92 12.66 -2.33
CA ARG A 181 -7.27 11.58 -3.08
C ARG A 181 -5.77 11.78 -3.03
N THR A 182 -5.09 10.93 -2.26
CA THR A 182 -3.63 10.92 -2.17
C THR A 182 -3.10 9.71 -2.93
N ILE A 183 -2.07 9.96 -3.74
CA ILE A 183 -1.38 8.89 -4.47
C ILE A 183 -0.19 8.45 -3.63
N SER A 184 -0.05 7.14 -3.44
CA SER A 184 1.10 6.53 -2.76
C SER A 184 2.32 6.45 -3.69
N PHE A 185 3.47 6.93 -3.23
CA PHE A 185 4.72 6.95 -4.02
C PHE A 185 5.87 6.15 -3.39
N ARG A 186 5.83 5.90 -2.07
CA ARG A 186 6.94 5.26 -1.38
C ARG A 186 6.81 3.74 -1.46
N PRO A 187 7.75 3.03 -2.12
CA PRO A 187 7.67 1.58 -2.20
C PRO A 187 7.87 0.94 -0.82
N ILE A 188 7.02 -0.03 -0.51
CA ILE A 188 7.21 -0.97 0.60
C ILE A 188 8.06 -2.12 0.03
N PRO A 189 9.36 -2.23 0.36
CA PRO A 189 10.32 -3.02 -0.44
C PRO A 189 9.87 -4.46 -0.70
N LEU A 190 9.43 -5.16 0.34
CA LEU A 190 9.04 -6.56 0.25
C LEU A 190 7.78 -6.76 -0.60
N GLY A 191 6.71 -6.01 -0.32
CA GLY A 191 5.48 -6.12 -1.07
C GLY A 191 5.59 -5.58 -2.51
N PHE A 192 6.42 -4.56 -2.72
CA PHE A 192 6.74 -4.06 -4.05
C PHE A 192 7.48 -5.09 -4.89
N ALA A 193 8.52 -5.74 -4.34
CA ALA A 193 9.26 -6.79 -5.04
C ALA A 193 8.35 -8.00 -5.36
N ALA A 194 7.57 -8.46 -4.39
CA ALA A 194 6.68 -9.60 -4.56
C ALA A 194 5.58 -9.34 -5.60
N ASN A 195 4.90 -8.19 -5.53
CA ASN A 195 3.88 -7.84 -6.53
C ASN A 195 4.50 -7.63 -7.92
N SER A 196 5.66 -6.97 -8.03
CA SER A 196 6.34 -6.78 -9.32
C SER A 196 6.71 -8.11 -9.98
N LEU A 197 7.16 -9.10 -9.20
CA LEU A 197 7.41 -10.46 -9.69
C LEU A 197 6.12 -11.14 -10.14
N LEU A 198 5.05 -11.05 -9.35
CA LEU A 198 3.75 -11.62 -9.69
C LEU A 198 3.20 -11.03 -10.99
N PHE A 199 3.21 -9.70 -11.12
CA PHE A 199 2.77 -9.02 -12.33
C PHE A 199 3.72 -9.20 -13.52
N ALA A 200 4.98 -9.58 -13.30
CA ALA A 200 5.90 -9.94 -14.38
C ALA A 200 5.60 -11.32 -14.99
N LEU A 201 4.91 -12.21 -14.27
CA LEU A 201 4.65 -13.58 -14.73
C LEU A 201 3.92 -13.63 -16.08
N PRO A 202 2.80 -12.91 -16.32
CA PRO A 202 2.14 -12.92 -17.62
C PRO A 202 3.08 -12.47 -18.75
N PHE A 203 3.89 -11.43 -18.52
CA PHE A 203 4.83 -10.91 -19.51
C PHE A 203 5.98 -11.89 -19.82
N ALA A 204 6.38 -12.72 -18.87
CA ALA A 204 7.39 -13.76 -19.08
C ALA A 204 6.79 -15.02 -19.72
N LEU A 205 5.58 -15.42 -19.31
CA LEU A 205 4.93 -16.65 -19.79
C LEU A 205 4.55 -16.58 -21.27
N VAL A 206 4.16 -15.41 -21.79
CA VAL A 206 3.82 -15.25 -23.22
C VAL A 206 4.99 -15.60 -24.16
N PRO A 207 6.19 -14.98 -24.06
CA PRO A 207 7.32 -15.33 -24.92
C PRO A 207 7.86 -16.74 -24.64
N LEU A 208 7.84 -17.20 -23.37
CA LEU A 208 8.30 -18.54 -23.00
C LEU A 208 7.39 -19.63 -23.57
N SER A 209 6.07 -19.48 -23.46
CA SER A 209 5.10 -20.42 -24.01
C SER A 209 5.22 -20.49 -25.53
N PHE A 210 5.37 -19.35 -26.21
CA PHE A 210 5.55 -19.32 -27.66
C PHE A 210 6.84 -20.01 -28.10
N ALA A 211 7.95 -19.80 -27.37
CA ALA A 211 9.20 -20.49 -27.63
C ALA A 211 9.07 -22.01 -27.41
N LEU A 212 8.35 -22.42 -26.36
CA LEU A 212 8.12 -23.83 -26.05
C LEU A 212 7.22 -24.50 -27.11
N ILE A 213 6.12 -23.86 -27.52
CA ILE A 213 5.22 -24.36 -28.56
C ILE A 213 5.96 -24.50 -29.88
N ARG A 214 6.76 -23.50 -30.28
CA ARG A 214 7.61 -23.58 -31.49
C ARG A 214 8.60 -24.74 -31.41
N ARG A 215 9.21 -24.96 -30.24
CA ARG A 215 10.13 -26.07 -30.01
C ARG A 215 9.42 -27.42 -30.12
N MET A 216 8.24 -27.55 -29.53
CA MET A 216 7.42 -28.77 -29.61
C MET A 216 6.92 -29.04 -31.03
N LYS A 217 6.50 -28.01 -31.77
CA LYS A 217 6.05 -28.15 -33.16
C LYS A 217 7.20 -28.65 -34.05
N ARG A 218 8.41 -28.08 -33.90
CA ARG A 218 9.61 -28.56 -34.62
C ARG A 218 9.94 -30.02 -34.29
N HIS A 219 9.72 -30.44 -33.04
CA HIS A 219 9.92 -31.82 -32.64
C HIS A 219 8.93 -32.77 -33.33
N ARG A 220 7.68 -32.33 -33.56
CA ARG A 220 6.66 -33.16 -34.21
C ARG A 220 6.80 -33.23 -35.73
N THR A 221 7.40 -32.23 -36.36
CA THR A 221 7.53 -32.18 -37.83
C THR A 221 8.80 -32.85 -38.38
N GLY A 222 9.52 -33.64 -37.58
CA GLY A 222 10.74 -34.29 -38.02
C GLY A 222 11.84 -33.30 -38.43
N HIS A 223 11.99 -32.18 -37.72
CA HIS A 223 13.09 -31.23 -37.97
C HIS A 223 14.20 -31.39 -36.93
N CYS A 224 15.45 -31.14 -37.33
CA CYS A 224 16.61 -31.20 -36.44
C CYS A 224 16.44 -30.26 -35.23
N LYS A 225 16.73 -30.75 -34.03
CA LYS A 225 16.61 -30.01 -32.76
C LYS A 225 17.60 -28.85 -32.63
N SER A 226 18.73 -28.92 -33.34
CA SER A 226 19.81 -27.92 -33.27
C SER A 226 19.59 -26.79 -34.27
N CYS A 227 19.61 -27.10 -35.57
CA CYS A 227 19.51 -26.08 -36.63
C CYS A 227 18.08 -25.87 -37.18
N GLY A 228 17.18 -26.84 -37.01
CA GLY A 228 15.83 -26.78 -37.60
C GLY A 228 15.74 -27.28 -39.05
N TYR A 229 16.76 -27.93 -39.59
CA TYR A 229 16.71 -28.57 -40.93
C TYR A 229 15.64 -29.67 -40.97
N SER A 230 14.90 -29.79 -42.07
CA SER A 230 13.90 -30.86 -42.24
C SER A 230 14.59 -32.20 -42.43
N LEU A 231 14.28 -33.18 -41.58
CA LEU A 231 14.79 -34.56 -41.68
C LEU A 231 13.79 -35.46 -42.43
N ALA A 232 12.73 -34.88 -42.99
CA ALA A 232 11.79 -35.63 -43.82
C ALA A 232 12.53 -36.22 -45.02
N GLY A 233 12.45 -37.55 -45.17
CA GLY A 233 13.12 -38.29 -46.25
C GLY A 233 14.53 -38.80 -45.93
N LEU A 234 15.09 -38.46 -44.76
CA LEU A 234 16.35 -39.07 -44.31
C LEU A 234 16.09 -40.39 -43.56
N PRO A 235 16.97 -41.41 -43.69
CA PRO A 235 16.86 -42.63 -42.90
C PRO A 235 16.92 -42.34 -41.39
N PRO A 236 16.21 -43.11 -40.54
CA PRO A 236 16.30 -42.96 -39.09
C PRO A 236 17.76 -43.10 -38.62
N ASN A 237 18.15 -42.34 -37.58
CA ASN A 237 19.50 -42.27 -37.02
C ASN A 237 20.59 -41.62 -37.88
N THR A 238 20.25 -40.92 -38.97
CA THR A 238 21.25 -40.14 -39.73
C THR A 238 21.51 -38.78 -39.10
N SER A 239 22.78 -38.39 -38.96
CA SER A 239 23.13 -37.08 -38.41
C SER A 239 22.65 -35.96 -39.33
N CYS A 240 22.25 -34.83 -38.74
CA CYS A 240 21.75 -33.70 -39.53
C CYS A 240 22.84 -33.14 -40.46
N PRO A 241 22.60 -33.00 -41.77
CA PRO A 241 23.64 -32.60 -42.73
C PRO A 241 24.19 -31.17 -42.51
N GLU A 242 23.39 -30.28 -41.93
CA GLU A 242 23.79 -28.87 -41.70
C GLU A 242 24.67 -28.70 -40.46
N CYS A 243 24.43 -29.49 -39.40
CA CYS A 243 25.02 -29.24 -38.08
C CYS A 243 25.65 -30.47 -37.44
N ASN A 244 25.61 -31.63 -38.10
CA ASN A 244 26.07 -32.92 -37.62
C ASN A 244 25.51 -33.35 -36.25
N ALA A 245 24.39 -32.75 -35.81
CA ALA A 245 23.73 -33.17 -34.59
C ALA A 245 23.03 -34.54 -34.80
N PRO A 246 23.18 -35.49 -33.88
CA PRO A 246 22.40 -36.74 -33.91
C PRO A 246 20.91 -36.42 -33.74
N THR A 247 20.07 -37.19 -34.42
CA THR A 247 18.60 -37.03 -34.48
C THR A 247 17.90 -37.44 -33.19
#